data_AF-R7ZYJ6-F1
#
_entry.id   AF-R7ZYJ6-F1
#
_cell.length_a   1.000
_cell.length_b   1.000
_cell.length_c   1.000
_cell.angle_alpha   90.00
_cell.angle_beta   90.00
_cell.angle_gamma   90.00
#
_symmetry.space_group_name_H-M   'P 1'
#
loop_
_entity.id
_entity.type
_entity.pdbx_description
1 polymer ?
#
loop_
_entity_poly.entity_id
_entity_poly.type
_entity_poly.pdbx_seq_one_letter_code
_entity_poly.pdbx_strand_id
1 'polypeptide(L)'
;MMQKLLGDGYEVKNFGVSGSTLLKKGDLPYWDQAQFQEALAFKPDILVIKLGTNDSKPQNWVYKGDFLSDYQDMVAAFKEVMPEAGQIYLCLPVPVFEDNWGITESIIVKEMAPQIKKVARNAKASLIDLRKPFLKKKGLFPDGVHPNAEGNAQMAEIIAEQIRR
;
A
#
# COMPACT_ATOMS: atom_id res chain seq x y z
N MET A 1 1.96 -5.34 15.87
CA MET A 1 2.01 -3.89 16.16
C MET A 1 0.65 -3.24 16.00
N MET A 2 0.09 -3.20 14.78
CA MET A 2 -1.24 -2.61 14.52
C MET A 2 -2.37 -3.25 15.32
N GLN A 3 -2.36 -4.58 15.53
CA GLN A 3 -3.29 -5.26 16.45
C GLN A 3 -3.28 -4.66 17.86
N LYS A 4 -2.10 -4.47 18.45
CA LYS A 4 -1.95 -3.90 19.79
C LYS A 4 -2.44 -2.46 19.84
N LEU A 5 -2.20 -1.70 18.76
CA LEU A 5 -2.64 -0.32 18.65
C LEU A 5 -4.15 -0.24 18.61
N LEU A 6 -4.83 -1.06 17.82
CA LEU A 6 -6.29 -1.04 17.64
C LEU A 6 -7.07 -1.67 18.81
N GLY A 7 -6.51 -2.71 19.43
CA GLY A 7 -7.10 -3.41 20.59
C GLY A 7 -8.07 -4.53 20.20
N ASP A 8 -8.75 -5.09 21.20
CA ASP A 8 -9.52 -6.33 21.08
C ASP A 8 -10.81 -6.19 20.24
N GLY A 9 -11.23 -4.96 19.95
CA GLY A 9 -12.35 -4.69 19.04
C GLY A 9 -12.03 -4.91 17.56
N TYR A 10 -10.80 -5.31 17.23
CA TYR A 10 -10.33 -5.54 15.87
C TYR A 10 -9.60 -6.88 15.79
N GLU A 11 -9.78 -7.61 14.69
CA GLU A 11 -8.85 -8.66 14.28
C GLU A 11 -7.99 -8.14 13.12
N VAL A 12 -6.68 -8.08 13.33
CA VAL A 12 -5.72 -7.57 12.36
C VAL A 12 -4.88 -8.71 11.80
N LYS A 13 -4.97 -8.93 10.49
CA LYS A 13 -4.11 -9.87 9.74
C LYS A 13 -3.19 -9.12 8.79
N ASN A 14 -1.97 -9.64 8.64
CA ASN A 14 -0.98 -9.13 7.70
C ASN A 14 -0.83 -10.12 6.55
N PHE A 15 -1.12 -9.66 5.34
CA PHE A 15 -0.98 -10.42 4.10
C PHE A 15 0.12 -9.84 3.20
N GLY A 16 1.00 -8.99 3.74
CA GLY A 16 2.08 -8.39 2.98
C GLY A 16 3.13 -9.41 2.53
N VAL A 17 3.53 -9.32 1.26
CA VAL A 17 4.61 -10.12 0.67
C VAL A 17 5.71 -9.19 0.20
N SER A 18 6.94 -9.44 0.67
CA SER A 18 8.12 -8.65 0.31
C SER A 18 8.37 -8.70 -1.19
N GLY A 19 8.66 -7.55 -1.79
CA GLY A 19 8.99 -7.45 -3.22
C GLY A 19 7.80 -7.43 -4.17
N SER A 20 6.57 -7.68 -3.71
CA SER A 20 5.41 -7.77 -4.59
C SER A 20 5.05 -6.46 -5.28
N THR A 21 4.54 -6.59 -6.50
CA THR A 21 4.02 -5.52 -7.36
C THR A 21 2.50 -5.52 -7.36
N LEU A 22 1.91 -4.35 -7.59
CA LEU A 22 0.48 -4.21 -7.84
C LEU A 22 0.12 -4.49 -9.31
N LEU A 23 1.01 -4.18 -10.25
CA LEU A 23 0.89 -4.54 -11.66
C LEU A 23 0.78 -6.05 -11.81
N LYS A 24 -0.21 -6.50 -12.58
CA LYS A 24 -0.38 -7.92 -12.96
C LYS A 24 0.78 -8.42 -13.83
N LYS A 25 1.46 -7.51 -14.53
CA LYS A 25 2.62 -7.79 -15.39
C LYS A 25 3.97 -7.46 -14.73
N GLY A 26 3.98 -7.14 -13.44
CA GLY A 26 5.23 -6.94 -12.70
C GLY A 26 6.02 -8.25 -12.55
N ASP A 27 7.25 -8.13 -12.09
CA ASP A 27 8.15 -9.26 -11.84
C ASP A 27 7.70 -10.18 -10.70
N LEU A 28 6.92 -9.66 -9.75
CA LEU A 28 6.29 -10.44 -8.68
C LEU A 28 4.87 -9.94 -8.38
N PRO A 29 3.88 -10.20 -9.26
CA PRO A 29 2.52 -9.72 -9.08
C PRO A 29 1.92 -10.23 -7.76
N TYR A 30 1.36 -9.32 -6.96
CA TYR A 30 0.67 -9.69 -5.72
C TYR A 30 -0.55 -10.59 -6.01
N TRP A 31 -1.17 -10.40 -7.18
CA TRP A 31 -2.27 -11.20 -7.72
C TRP A 31 -2.05 -12.70 -7.69
N ASP A 32 -0.81 -13.13 -7.91
CA ASP A 32 -0.43 -14.55 -8.03
C ASP A 32 0.07 -15.11 -6.70
N GLN A 33 0.12 -14.29 -5.64
CA GLN A 33 0.56 -14.72 -4.31
C GLN A 33 -0.59 -15.38 -3.54
N ALA A 34 -0.28 -16.42 -2.76
CA ALA A 34 -1.26 -17.07 -1.88
C ALA A 34 -1.95 -16.06 -0.95
N GLN A 35 -1.21 -15.05 -0.48
CA GLN A 35 -1.67 -14.00 0.41
C GLN A 35 -2.78 -13.13 -0.19
N PHE A 36 -2.84 -12.98 -1.52
CA PHE A 36 -3.97 -12.30 -2.16
C PHE A 36 -5.27 -13.10 -1.99
N GLN A 37 -5.22 -14.41 -2.19
CA GLN A 37 -6.36 -15.30 -1.97
C GLN A 37 -6.74 -15.40 -0.49
N GLU A 38 -5.75 -15.48 0.40
CA GLU A 38 -5.98 -15.50 1.85
C GLU A 38 -6.63 -14.19 2.33
N ALA A 39 -6.20 -13.04 1.80
CA ALA A 39 -6.79 -11.74 2.12
C ALA A 39 -8.23 -11.62 1.63
N LEU A 40 -8.55 -12.14 0.43
CA LEU A 40 -9.93 -12.20 -0.07
C LEU A 40 -10.79 -13.13 0.79
N ALA A 41 -10.26 -14.30 1.15
CA ALA A 41 -10.96 -15.28 2.00
C ALA A 41 -11.20 -14.76 3.43
N PHE A 42 -10.37 -13.83 3.91
CA PHE A 42 -10.54 -13.18 5.21
C PHE A 42 -11.77 -12.25 5.27
N LYS A 43 -12.28 -11.77 4.12
CA LYS A 43 -13.47 -10.90 4.01
C LYS A 43 -13.42 -9.70 4.99
N PRO A 44 -12.43 -8.82 4.86
CA PRO A 44 -12.19 -7.78 5.85
C PRO A 44 -13.33 -6.75 5.90
N ASP A 45 -13.72 -6.28 7.09
CA ASP A 45 -14.54 -5.07 7.22
C ASP A 45 -13.73 -3.81 6.89
N ILE A 46 -12.42 -3.85 7.12
CA ILE A 46 -11.48 -2.75 6.88
C ILE A 46 -10.27 -3.26 6.10
N LEU A 47 -10.04 -2.68 4.93
CA LEU A 47 -8.92 -3.00 4.06
C LEU A 47 -7.92 -1.85 3.98
N VAL A 48 -6.64 -2.13 4.21
CA VAL A 48 -5.55 -1.17 4.02
C VAL A 48 -4.60 -1.68 2.95
N ILE A 49 -4.49 -0.96 1.83
CA ILE A 49 -3.58 -1.31 0.72
C ILE A 49 -2.40 -0.33 0.69
N LYS A 50 -1.19 -0.88 0.81
CA LYS A 50 0.08 -0.15 0.66
C LYS A 50 1.03 -0.91 -0.27
N LEU A 51 0.63 -1.05 -1.53
CA LEU A 51 1.41 -1.60 -2.64
C LEU A 51 1.83 -0.48 -3.63
N GLY A 52 2.76 -0.80 -4.52
CA GLY A 52 3.21 0.10 -5.58
C GLY A 52 4.72 0.31 -5.62
N THR A 53 5.42 0.30 -4.47
CA THR A 53 6.85 0.68 -4.44
C THR A 53 7.72 -0.16 -5.40
N ASN A 54 7.52 -1.48 -5.47
CA ASN A 54 8.28 -2.35 -6.39
C ASN A 54 7.89 -2.18 -7.86
N ASP A 55 6.67 -1.73 -8.14
CA ASP A 55 6.23 -1.41 -9.49
C ASP A 55 7.08 -0.29 -10.11
N SER A 56 7.56 0.65 -9.29
CA SER A 56 8.40 1.77 -9.77
C SER A 56 9.75 1.34 -10.34
N LYS A 57 10.19 0.09 -10.13
CA LYS A 57 11.44 -0.42 -10.72
C LYS A 57 11.35 -0.41 -12.25
N PRO A 58 12.45 -0.10 -12.98
CA PRO A 58 12.40 0.08 -14.42
C PRO A 58 11.77 -1.09 -15.19
N GLN A 59 12.08 -2.33 -14.83
CA GLN A 59 11.53 -3.52 -15.50
C GLN A 59 10.02 -3.69 -15.34
N ASN A 60 9.43 -3.12 -14.29
CA ASN A 60 7.99 -3.19 -14.00
C ASN A 60 7.29 -1.94 -14.56
N TRP A 61 7.91 -0.77 -14.42
CA TRP A 61 7.31 0.50 -14.79
C TRP A 61 7.21 0.71 -16.31
N VAL A 62 7.77 -0.19 -17.13
CA VAL A 62 7.40 -0.30 -18.55
C VAL A 62 5.90 -0.51 -18.75
N TYR A 63 5.21 -1.12 -17.78
CA TYR A 63 3.77 -1.37 -17.79
C TYR A 63 2.96 -0.31 -17.03
N LYS A 64 3.52 0.86 -16.73
CA LYS A 64 2.85 1.91 -15.94
C LYS A 64 1.48 2.35 -16.45
N GLY A 65 1.20 2.16 -17.75
CA GLY A 65 -0.11 2.43 -18.35
C GLY A 65 -1.24 1.57 -17.75
N ASP A 66 -0.92 0.39 -17.23
CA ASP A 66 -1.86 -0.56 -16.65
C ASP A 66 -2.05 -0.35 -15.13
N PHE A 67 -1.19 0.46 -14.47
CA PHE A 67 -1.17 0.59 -13.01
C PHE A 67 -2.50 1.09 -12.44
N LEU A 68 -3.11 2.09 -13.08
CA LEU A 68 -4.41 2.61 -12.66
C LEU A 68 -5.50 1.54 -12.75
N SER A 69 -5.64 0.86 -13.89
CA SER A 69 -6.68 -0.17 -14.08
C SER A 69 -6.45 -1.37 -13.16
N ASP A 70 -5.21 -1.85 -13.03
CA ASP A 70 -4.90 -2.96 -12.13
C ASP A 70 -5.22 -2.60 -10.67
N TYR A 71 -4.90 -1.39 -10.21
CA TYR A 71 -5.27 -0.99 -8.84
C TYR A 71 -6.80 -0.94 -8.69
N GLN A 72 -7.52 -0.41 -9.68
CA GLN A 72 -8.98 -0.38 -9.65
C GLN A 72 -9.57 -1.79 -9.58
N ASP A 73 -9.04 -2.74 -10.34
CA ASP A 73 -9.45 -4.14 -10.31
C ASP A 73 -9.17 -4.76 -8.94
N MET A 74 -8.05 -4.43 -8.30
CA MET A 74 -7.71 -4.97 -6.97
C MET A 74 -8.72 -4.50 -5.94
N VAL A 75 -9.03 -3.20 -5.96
CA VAL A 75 -10.06 -2.62 -5.07
C VAL A 75 -11.43 -3.22 -5.36
N ALA A 76 -11.78 -3.44 -6.63
CA ALA A 76 -13.04 -4.09 -7.01
C ALA A 76 -13.12 -5.52 -6.48
N ALA A 77 -12.07 -6.32 -6.65
CA ALA A 77 -12.00 -7.70 -6.15
C ALA A 77 -12.25 -7.80 -4.64
N PHE A 78 -11.68 -6.88 -3.86
CA PHE A 78 -11.96 -6.83 -2.43
C PHE A 78 -13.40 -6.37 -2.14
N LYS A 79 -13.92 -5.37 -2.85
CA LYS A 79 -15.31 -4.92 -2.64
C LYS A 79 -16.35 -6.02 -2.85
N GLU A 80 -16.10 -6.98 -3.74
CA GLU A 80 -17.00 -8.12 -3.95
C GLU A 80 -17.13 -9.04 -2.72
N VAL A 81 -16.10 -9.08 -1.86
CA VAL A 81 -16.07 -9.95 -0.68
C VAL A 81 -16.28 -9.21 0.64
N MET A 82 -16.16 -7.89 0.64
CA MET A 82 -16.36 -7.02 1.79
C MET A 82 -17.86 -6.73 2.01
N PRO A 83 -18.29 -6.42 3.26
CA PRO A 83 -19.63 -5.92 3.50
C PRO A 83 -19.87 -4.56 2.83
N GLU A 84 -21.12 -4.19 2.60
CA GLU A 84 -21.48 -2.90 2.00
C GLU A 84 -20.94 -1.69 2.80
N ALA A 85 -20.89 -1.82 4.13
CA ALA A 85 -20.32 -0.82 5.04
C ALA A 85 -18.78 -0.88 5.16
N GLY A 86 -18.12 -1.73 4.35
CA GLY A 86 -16.68 -1.95 4.40
C GLY A 86 -15.88 -0.69 4.06
N GLN A 87 -14.76 -0.51 4.77
CA GLN A 87 -13.91 0.68 4.63
C GLN A 87 -12.60 0.33 3.94
N ILE A 88 -12.23 1.11 2.92
CA ILE A 88 -10.99 0.91 2.17
C ILE A 88 -10.09 2.12 2.36
N TYR A 89 -8.85 1.86 2.75
CA TYR A 89 -7.78 2.84 2.89
C TYR A 89 -6.65 2.54 1.90
N LEU A 90 -6.36 3.48 1.02
CA LEU A 90 -5.24 3.41 0.10
C LEU A 90 -4.11 4.29 0.63
N CYS A 91 -2.93 3.73 0.80
CA CYS A 91 -1.77 4.45 1.31
C CYS A 91 -0.93 5.01 0.17
N LEU A 92 -0.55 6.29 0.27
CA LEU A 92 0.59 6.81 -0.49
C LEU A 92 1.89 6.23 0.09
N PRO A 93 2.89 5.89 -0.74
CA PRO A 93 4.17 5.40 -0.23
C PRO A 93 4.88 6.42 0.66
N VAL A 94 5.70 5.91 1.58
CA VAL A 94 6.72 6.71 2.29
C VAL A 94 7.76 7.26 1.31
N PRO A 95 8.52 8.32 1.67
CA PRO A 95 9.54 8.88 0.79
C PRO A 95 10.67 7.89 0.52
N VAL A 96 11.21 7.95 -0.69
CA VAL A 96 12.49 7.35 -1.06
C VAL A 96 13.58 8.41 -0.86
N PHE A 97 14.56 8.09 -0.02
CA PHE A 97 15.66 8.99 0.32
C PHE A 97 16.90 8.78 -0.54
N GLU A 98 17.09 7.56 -1.05
CA GLU A 98 18.21 7.19 -1.90
C GLU A 98 17.70 6.23 -2.98
N ASP A 99 18.13 6.43 -4.22
CA ASP A 99 17.75 5.56 -5.33
C ASP A 99 18.39 4.18 -5.12
N ASN A 100 17.55 3.14 -5.05
CA ASN A 100 18.01 1.78 -4.80
C ASN A 100 17.15 0.78 -5.58
N TRP A 101 17.77 -0.23 -6.18
CA TRP A 101 17.12 -1.21 -7.08
C TRP A 101 16.31 -0.59 -8.24
N GLY A 102 16.63 0.65 -8.63
CA GLY A 102 15.87 1.42 -9.63
C GLY A 102 14.57 2.05 -9.11
N ILE A 103 14.28 1.93 -7.82
CA ILE A 103 13.19 2.67 -7.16
C ILE A 103 13.65 4.11 -6.97
N THR A 104 12.88 5.06 -7.48
CA THR A 104 13.20 6.49 -7.40
C THR A 104 12.04 7.30 -6.83
N GLU A 105 12.34 8.33 -6.05
CA GLU A 105 11.32 9.25 -5.49
C GLU A 105 10.52 9.94 -6.62
N SER A 106 11.17 10.24 -7.75
CA SER A 106 10.52 10.92 -8.86
C SER A 106 9.38 10.09 -9.46
N ILE A 107 9.58 8.79 -9.70
CA ILE A 107 8.53 7.92 -10.24
C ILE A 107 7.37 7.82 -9.24
N ILE A 108 7.68 7.59 -7.97
CA ILE A 108 6.66 7.45 -6.91
C ILE A 108 5.82 8.72 -6.80
N VAL A 109 6.44 9.91 -6.75
CA VAL A 109 5.72 11.17 -6.51
C VAL A 109 5.01 11.69 -7.74
N LYS A 110 5.68 11.67 -8.91
CA LYS A 110 5.17 12.34 -10.11
C LYS A 110 4.24 11.45 -10.92
N GLU A 111 4.39 10.13 -10.87
CA GLU A 111 3.65 9.21 -11.73
C GLU A 111 2.71 8.29 -10.95
N MET A 112 3.17 7.68 -9.86
CA MET A 112 2.39 6.69 -9.11
C MET A 112 1.38 7.32 -8.16
N ALA A 113 1.80 8.26 -7.31
CA ALA A 113 0.94 8.89 -6.31
C ALA A 113 -0.31 9.57 -6.92
N PRO A 114 -0.25 10.25 -8.09
CA PRO A 114 -1.45 10.76 -8.76
C PRO A 114 -2.44 9.66 -9.16
N GLN A 115 -1.95 8.49 -9.57
CA GLN A 115 -2.79 7.34 -9.92
C GLN A 115 -3.46 6.76 -8.67
N ILE A 116 -2.73 6.54 -7.57
CA ILE A 116 -3.31 6.07 -6.29
C ILE A 116 -4.41 7.03 -5.81
N LYS A 117 -4.16 8.35 -5.87
CA LYS A 117 -5.17 9.37 -5.55
C LYS A 117 -6.41 9.26 -6.44
N LYS A 118 -6.24 8.94 -7.73
CA LYS A 118 -7.35 8.75 -8.66
C LYS A 118 -8.14 7.48 -8.34
N VAL A 119 -7.47 6.37 -8.02
CA VAL A 119 -8.12 5.12 -7.56
C VAL A 119 -8.95 5.40 -6.31
N ALA A 120 -8.37 6.07 -5.30
CA ALA A 120 -9.07 6.39 -4.06
C ALA A 120 -10.36 7.17 -4.31
N ARG A 121 -10.29 8.23 -5.15
CA ARG A 121 -11.49 9.01 -5.54
C ARG A 121 -12.53 8.15 -6.27
N ASN A 122 -12.11 7.39 -7.28
CA ASN A 122 -13.02 6.57 -8.09
C ASN A 122 -13.72 5.50 -7.25
N ALA A 123 -13.00 4.90 -6.31
CA ALA A 123 -13.52 3.87 -5.43
C ALA A 123 -14.24 4.42 -4.19
N LYS A 124 -14.29 5.74 -3.99
CA LYS A 124 -14.72 6.37 -2.71
C LYS A 124 -13.97 5.80 -1.50
N ALA A 125 -12.70 5.45 -1.69
CA ALA A 125 -11.83 4.96 -0.63
C ALA A 125 -11.12 6.13 0.06
N SER A 126 -10.81 5.95 1.34
CA SER A 126 -10.00 6.88 2.11
C SER A 126 -8.55 6.83 1.66
N LEU A 127 -7.87 7.99 1.64
CA LEU A 127 -6.46 8.08 1.29
C LEU A 127 -5.64 8.41 2.54
N ILE A 128 -4.61 7.60 2.82
CA ILE A 128 -3.66 7.84 3.90
C ILE A 128 -2.34 8.31 3.29
N ASP A 129 -1.92 9.54 3.60
CA ASP A 129 -0.62 10.08 3.18
C ASP A 129 0.47 9.65 4.19
N LEU A 130 1.18 8.56 3.89
CA LEU A 130 2.36 8.16 4.66
C LEU A 130 3.64 8.88 4.23
N ARG A 131 3.60 9.66 3.14
CA ARG A 131 4.78 10.38 2.65
C ARG A 131 5.10 11.55 3.56
N LYS A 132 4.13 12.45 3.75
CA LYS A 132 4.32 13.72 4.48
C LYS A 132 4.88 13.52 5.90
N PRO A 133 4.37 12.57 6.72
CA PRO A 133 4.89 12.34 8.08
C PRO A 133 6.33 11.82 8.13
N PHE A 134 6.86 11.31 7.01
CA PHE A 134 8.17 10.68 6.94
C PHE A 134 9.24 11.52 6.23
N LEU A 135 8.90 12.66 5.59
CA LEU A 135 9.83 13.46 4.79
C LEU A 135 11.17 13.86 5.45
N LYS A 136 11.20 13.98 6.77
CA LYS A 136 12.41 14.37 7.53
C LYS A 136 13.00 13.21 8.35
N LYS A 137 12.58 11.97 8.07
CA LYS A 137 12.90 10.79 8.87
C LYS A 137 13.82 9.83 8.14
N LYS A 138 14.80 10.34 7.36
CA LYS A 138 15.77 9.52 6.60
C LYS A 138 16.45 8.45 7.46
N GLY A 139 16.76 8.76 8.73
CA GLY A 139 17.37 7.80 9.66
C GLY A 139 16.55 6.53 9.94
N LEU A 140 15.26 6.51 9.60
CA LEU A 140 14.40 5.32 9.69
C LEU A 140 14.50 4.42 8.47
N PHE A 141 15.26 4.78 7.43
CA PHE A 141 15.34 4.09 6.14
C PHE A 141 16.78 3.62 5.89
N PRO A 142 17.19 2.47 6.44
CA PRO A 142 18.57 2.01 6.40
C PRO A 142 19.10 1.76 4.97
N ASP A 143 18.22 1.47 4.01
CA ASP A 143 18.56 1.24 2.60
C ASP A 143 18.06 2.36 1.67
N GLY A 144 17.57 3.47 2.25
CA GLY A 144 17.00 4.61 1.53
C GLY A 144 15.57 4.42 1.02
N VAL A 145 14.96 3.23 1.12
CA VAL A 145 13.64 2.91 0.54
C VAL A 145 12.67 2.34 1.57
N HIS A 146 13.12 1.36 2.36
CA HIS A 146 12.30 0.62 3.29
C HIS A 146 12.48 1.12 4.72
N PRO A 147 11.39 1.33 5.47
CA PRO A 147 11.49 1.71 6.87
C PRO A 147 11.98 0.54 7.73
N ASN A 148 12.78 0.84 8.74
CA ASN A 148 13.16 -0.07 9.81
C ASN A 148 11.98 -0.35 10.76
N ALA A 149 12.22 -1.10 11.84
CA ALA A 149 11.17 -1.45 12.81
C ALA A 149 10.47 -0.21 13.43
N GLU A 150 11.22 0.85 13.73
CA GLU A 150 10.68 2.09 14.27
C GLU A 150 9.85 2.85 13.23
N GLY A 151 10.31 2.93 11.98
CA GLY A 151 9.53 3.51 10.89
C GLY A 151 8.23 2.75 10.63
N ASN A 152 8.26 1.42 10.71
CA ASN A 152 7.07 0.59 10.64
C ASN A 152 6.11 0.84 11.82
N ALA A 153 6.63 1.12 13.02
CA ALA A 153 5.82 1.46 14.18
C ALA A 153 5.05 2.76 13.98
N GLN A 154 5.74 3.80 13.54
CA GLN A 154 5.13 5.09 13.27
C GLN A 154 4.11 5.03 12.13
N MET A 155 4.34 4.20 11.10
CA MET A 155 3.32 3.97 10.06
C MET A 155 2.08 3.29 10.64
N ALA A 156 2.25 2.26 11.47
CA ALA A 156 1.14 1.55 12.09
C ALA A 156 0.30 2.46 13.00
N GLU A 157 0.94 3.38 13.74
CA GLU A 157 0.27 4.41 14.55
C GLU A 157 -0.59 5.33 13.69
N ILE A 158 -0.02 5.90 12.62
CA ILE A 158 -0.75 6.78 11.71
C ILE A 158 -1.95 6.07 11.08
N ILE A 159 -1.79 4.83 10.64
CA ILE A 159 -2.88 4.04 10.03
C ILE A 159 -3.96 3.73 11.07
N ALA A 160 -3.57 3.29 12.26
CA ALA A 160 -4.52 2.97 13.33
C ALA A 160 -5.32 4.22 13.77
N GLU A 161 -4.70 5.40 13.79
CA GLU A 161 -5.41 6.65 14.04
C GLU A 161 -6.44 6.99 12.95
N GLN A 162 -6.18 6.66 11.68
CA GLN A 162 -7.17 6.90 10.61
C GLN A 162 -8.34 5.90 10.68
N ILE A 163 -8.09 4.67 11.12
CA ILE A 163 -9.12 3.64 11.27
C ILE A 163 -10.10 3.97 12.40
N ARG A 164 -9.64 4.66 13.45
CA ARG A 164 -10.44 5.00 14.64
C ARG A 164 -11.34 6.22 14.49
N ARG A 165 -11.19 6.98 13.41
CA ARG A 165 -11.95 8.21 13.16
C ARG A 165 -13.34 7.87 12.62
#